data_AF-A0A559IHW3-F1
#
_entry.id   AF-A0A559IHW3-F1
#
_cell.length_a   1.000
_cell.length_b   1.000
_cell.length_c   1.000
_cell.angle_alpha   90.00
_cell.angle_beta   90.00
_cell.angle_gamma   90.00
#
_symmetry.space_group_name_H-M   'P 1'
#
loop_
_entity.id
_entity.type
_entity.pdbx_description
1 polymer ?
#
loop_
_entity_poly.entity_id
_entity_poly.type
_entity_poly.pdbx_seq_one_letter_code
_entity_poly.pdbx_strand_id
1 'polypeptide(L)'
;MKPHNKNRNKAYARHQRKRIIQRKKLIAARWDWSVKYEGRFAKGKVHCSCSMCSEKTQQHGYPKSQLVKMMNCREQLMEWDC
;
A
#
# COMPACT_ATOMS: atom_id res chain seq x y z
N MET A 1 -12.88 -3.14 16.42
CA MET A 1 -11.45 -2.83 16.29
C MET A 1 -10.73 -3.97 15.60
N LYS A 2 -9.82 -3.71 14.64
CA LYS A 2 -8.99 -4.79 14.06
C LYS A 2 -8.09 -5.38 15.16
N PRO A 3 -7.96 -6.70 15.27
CA PRO A 3 -7.16 -7.32 16.32
C PRO A 3 -5.72 -6.80 16.25
N HIS A 4 -5.19 -6.40 17.40
CA HIS A 4 -3.78 -6.02 17.57
C HIS A 4 -2.94 -7.27 17.29
N ASN A 5 -2.40 -7.37 16.09
CA ASN A 5 -1.65 -8.54 15.65
C ASN A 5 -0.36 -8.63 16.49
N LYS A 6 -0.37 -9.52 17.50
CA LYS A 6 0.73 -9.76 18.47
C LYS A 6 2.03 -10.24 17.79
N ASN A 7 2.00 -10.64 16.52
CA ASN A 7 3.10 -11.32 15.84
C ASN A 7 4.10 -10.36 15.13
N ARG A 8 4.05 -9.05 15.38
CA ARG A 8 4.96 -8.08 14.72
C ARG A 8 5.86 -7.39 15.73
N ASN A 9 7.12 -7.81 15.78
CA ASN A 9 8.16 -7.18 16.60
C ASN A 9 8.35 -5.69 16.20
N LYS A 10 8.76 -4.84 17.15
CA LYS A 10 9.20 -3.45 16.91
C LYS A 10 10.20 -3.35 15.75
N ALA A 11 11.09 -4.33 15.59
CA ALA A 11 12.01 -4.40 14.45
C ALA A 11 11.29 -4.40 13.09
N TYR A 12 10.21 -5.20 12.96
CA TYR A 12 9.38 -5.25 11.75
C TYR A 12 8.70 -3.90 11.49
N ALA A 13 8.17 -3.25 12.52
CA ALA A 13 7.55 -1.93 12.39
C ALA A 13 8.55 -0.86 11.91
N ARG A 14 9.79 -0.86 12.45
CA ARG A 14 10.87 0.02 12.00
C ARG A 14 11.24 -0.24 10.54
N HIS A 15 11.38 -1.51 10.16
CA HIS A 15 11.67 -1.91 8.78
C HIS A 15 10.57 -1.43 7.82
N GLN A 16 9.29 -1.68 8.13
CA GLN A 16 8.18 -1.22 7.28
C GLN A 16 8.15 0.31 7.17
N ARG A 17 8.42 1.03 8.27
CA ARG A 17 8.52 2.50 8.25
C ARG A 17 9.64 2.97 7.30
N LYS A 18 10.84 2.37 7.40
CA LYS A 18 11.97 2.69 6.51
C LYS A 18 11.64 2.43 5.05
N ARG A 19 11.05 1.27 4.74
CA ARG A 19 10.60 0.91 3.38
C ARG A 19 9.61 1.92 2.81
N ILE A 20 8.62 2.35 3.59
CA ILE A 20 7.61 3.33 3.15
C ILE A 20 8.26 4.70 2.88
N ILE A 21 9.15 5.16 3.76
CA ILE A 21 9.87 6.43 3.58
C ILE A 21 10.72 6.39 2.31
N GLN A 22 11.51 5.33 2.09
CA GLN A 22 12.35 5.19 0.90
C GLN A 22 11.52 5.22 -0.40
N ARG A 23 10.41 4.48 -0.45
CA ARG A 23 9.51 4.52 -1.61
C ARG A 23 8.97 5.93 -1.87
N LYS A 24 8.55 6.64 -0.82
CA LYS A 24 7.99 7.98 -0.97
C LYS A 24 9.04 9.03 -1.33
N LYS A 25 10.30 8.88 -0.90
CA LYS A 25 11.42 9.71 -1.36
C LYS A 25 11.64 9.57 -2.86
N LEU A 26 11.65 8.34 -3.39
CA LEU A 26 11.83 8.11 -4.83
C LEU A 26 10.71 8.75 -5.65
N ILE A 27 9.47 8.68 -5.16
CA ILE A 27 8.34 9.38 -5.76
C ILE A 27 8.60 10.89 -5.69
N ALA A 28 8.85 11.44 -4.50
CA ALA A 28 9.07 12.87 -4.33
C ALA A 28 10.19 13.42 -5.25
N ALA A 29 11.31 12.70 -5.37
CA ALA A 29 12.41 13.06 -6.25
C ALA A 29 12.01 13.07 -7.74
N ARG A 30 11.19 12.12 -8.19
CA ARG A 30 10.67 12.09 -9.57
C ARG A 30 9.81 13.32 -9.90
N TRP A 31 9.16 13.90 -8.90
CA TRP A 31 8.22 15.01 -9.05
C TRP A 31 8.79 16.35 -8.56
N ASP A 32 10.10 16.41 -8.32
CA ASP A 32 10.79 17.57 -7.74
C ASP A 32 10.13 18.11 -6.45
N TRP A 33 9.50 17.22 -5.69
CA TRP A 33 8.81 17.59 -4.46
C TRP A 33 9.79 17.59 -3.28
N SER A 34 10.24 18.78 -2.88
CA SER A 34 11.11 18.92 -1.71
C SER A 34 10.30 18.88 -0.41
N VAL A 35 10.83 18.15 0.58
CA VAL A 35 10.18 18.00 1.88
C VAL A 35 11.19 18.28 2.98
N LYS A 36 10.93 19.28 3.83
CA LYS A 36 11.85 19.76 4.88
C LYS A 36 12.31 18.66 5.87
N TYR A 37 11.47 17.66 6.14
CA TYR A 37 11.77 16.58 7.07
C TYR A 37 11.34 15.22 6.52
N GLU A 38 12.23 14.23 6.56
CA GLU A 38 11.94 12.87 6.08
C GLU A 38 10.82 12.18 6.85
N GLY A 39 10.65 12.52 8.12
CA GLY A 39 9.57 12.01 8.97
C GLY A 39 8.18 12.27 8.39
N ARG A 40 8.03 13.27 7.51
CA ARG A 40 6.76 13.57 6.82
C ARG A 40 6.33 12.43 5.89
N PHE A 41 7.27 11.64 5.35
CA PHE A 41 6.98 10.44 4.58
C PHE A 41 6.50 9.26 5.43
N ALA A 42 6.80 9.25 6.74
CA ALA A 42 6.38 8.18 7.65
C ALA A 42 4.88 8.18 7.94
N LYS A 43 4.19 9.30 7.71
CA LYS A 43 2.72 9.38 7.83
C LYS A 43 2.10 8.31 6.92
N GLY A 44 0.98 7.74 7.31
CA GLY A 44 0.36 6.58 6.66
C GLY A 44 -0.07 6.79 5.19
N LYS A 45 -1.21 6.21 4.80
CA LYS A 45 -1.77 6.47 3.47
C LYS A 45 -2.07 7.96 3.38
N VAL A 46 -1.51 8.62 2.37
CA VAL A 46 -1.96 9.95 2.00
C VAL A 46 -3.26 9.71 1.24
N HIS A 47 -4.40 9.90 1.90
CA HIS A 47 -5.69 9.93 1.24
C HIS A 47 -5.80 11.26 0.50
N CYS A 48 -5.10 11.33 -0.64
CA CYS A 48 -5.17 12.45 -1.55
C CYS A 48 -6.04 12.03 -2.73
N SER A 49 -6.92 12.92 -3.18
CA SER A 49 -7.71 12.77 -4.41
C SER A 49 -6.91 13.11 -5.67
N CYS A 50 -5.60 13.40 -5.56
CA CYS A 50 -4.78 13.71 -6.72
C CYS A 50 -4.74 12.53 -7.70
N SER A 51 -4.62 12.85 -8.99
CA SER A 51 -4.54 11.87 -10.08
C SER A 51 -3.56 10.73 -9.80
N MET A 52 -2.40 11.03 -9.20
CA MET A 52 -1.40 10.05 -8.77
C MET A 52 -1.87 9.04 -7.70
N CYS A 53 -2.68 9.48 -6.74
CA CYS A 53 -3.24 8.58 -5.72
C CYS A 53 -4.47 7.83 -6.25
N SER A 54 -5.24 8.47 -7.12
CA SER A 54 -6.34 7.89 -7.88
C SER A 54 -5.87 6.84 -8.88
N GLU A 55 -4.66 6.97 -9.42
CA GLU A 55 -4.01 5.98 -10.29
C GLU A 55 -3.98 4.59 -9.65
N LYS A 56 -3.76 4.55 -8.33
CA LYS A 56 -3.64 3.31 -7.56
C LYS A 56 -4.97 2.69 -7.12
N THR A 57 -6.06 3.43 -7.23
CA THR A 57 -7.34 3.09 -6.58
C THR A 57 -8.56 3.16 -7.50
N GLN A 58 -8.50 3.90 -8.61
CA GLN A 58 -9.64 4.15 -9.49
C GLN A 58 -9.31 4.19 -10.99
N GLN A 59 -8.17 4.75 -11.42
CA GLN A 59 -7.97 5.01 -12.87
C GLN A 59 -7.59 3.79 -13.71
N HIS A 60 -6.83 2.82 -13.18
CA HIS A 60 -6.36 1.65 -13.94
C HIS A 60 -7.13 0.35 -13.63
N GLY A 61 -8.36 0.47 -13.10
CA GLY A 61 -9.18 -0.68 -12.69
C GLY A 61 -8.89 -1.16 -11.26
N TYR A 62 -9.20 -2.42 -10.99
CA TYR A 62 -9.14 -2.96 -9.63
C TYR A 62 -7.71 -2.95 -9.05
N PRO A 63 -7.53 -2.53 -7.78
CA PRO A 63 -6.24 -2.65 -7.11
C PRO A 63 -5.73 -4.10 -7.15
N LYS A 64 -4.42 -4.31 -7.28
CA LYS A 64 -3.81 -5.66 -7.29
C LYS A 64 -4.34 -6.57 -6.17
N SER A 65 -4.58 -6.03 -4.97
CA SER A 65 -5.14 -6.80 -3.85
C SER A 65 -6.56 -7.31 -4.08
N GLN A 66 -7.38 -6.58 -4.85
CA GLN A 66 -8.71 -7.03 -5.23
C GLN A 66 -8.64 -8.04 -6.38
N LEU A 67 -7.78 -7.84 -7.38
CA LEU A 67 -7.55 -8.82 -8.44
C LEU A 67 -7.12 -10.19 -7.89
N VAL A 68 -6.17 -10.21 -6.94
CA VAL A 68 -5.73 -11.44 -6.27
C VAL A 68 -6.89 -12.10 -5.51
N LYS A 69 -7.74 -11.31 -4.83
CA LYS A 69 -8.93 -11.87 -4.18
C LYS A 69 -9.91 -12.48 -5.17
N MET A 70 -10.13 -11.82 -6.31
CA MET A 70 -11.02 -12.32 -7.37
C MET A 70 -10.49 -13.62 -7.98
N MET A 71 -9.17 -13.73 -8.21
CA MET A 71 -8.55 -14.98 -8.66
C MET A 71 -8.75 -16.11 -7.64
N ASN A 72 -8.44 -15.86 -6.37
CA ASN A 72 -8.59 -16.88 -5.32
C ASN A 72 -10.05 -17.32 -5.17
N CYS A 73 -11.01 -16.40 -5.22
CA CYS A 73 -12.44 -16.75 -5.22
C CYS A 73 -12.81 -17.62 -6.41
N ARG A 74 -12.27 -17.33 -7.60
CA ARG A 74 -12.54 -18.10 -8.82
C ARG A 74 -11.97 -19.52 -8.72
N GLU A 75 -10.76 -19.66 -8.19
CA GLU A 75 -10.11 -20.95 -7.96
C GLU A 75 -10.91 -21.83 -6.98
N GLN A 76 -11.40 -21.24 -5.88
CA GLN A 76 -12.24 -21.95 -4.91
C GLN A 76 -13.58 -22.44 -5.48
N LEU A 77 -14.22 -21.66 -6.35
CA LEU A 77 -15.45 -22.09 -7.02
C LEU A 77 -15.18 -23.26 -7.99
N MET A 78 -14.07 -23.20 -8.73
CA MET A 78 -13.65 -24.27 -9.64
C MET A 78 -13.28 -25.57 -8.89
N GLU A 79 -12.72 -25.48 -7.68
CA GLU A 79 -12.49 -26.64 -6.81
C GLU A 79 -13.79 -27.24 -6.25
N TRP A 80 -14.85 -26.44 -6.10
CA TRP A 80 -16.14 -26.87 -5.57
C TRP A 80 -17.06 -27.52 -6.62
N ASP A 81 -16.91 -27.12 -7.88
CA ASP A 81 -17.71 -27.63 -9.00
C ASP A 81 -17.15 -28.95 -9.61
N CYS A 82 -16.12 -29.54 -9.00
CA CYS A 82 -15.42 -30.75 -9.45
C CYS A 82 -15.59 -31.92 -8.47
#